data_AF-A0A1F6R1Y1-F1
#
_entry.id   AF-A0A1F6R1Y1-F1
#
_cell.length_a   1.000
_cell.length_b   1.000
_cell.length_c   1.000
_cell.angle_alpha   90.00
_cell.angle_beta   90.00
_cell.angle_gamma   90.00
#
_symmetry.space_group_name_H-M   'P 1'
#
loop_
_entity.id
_entity.type
_entity.pdbx_description
1 polymer ?
#
loop_
_entity_poly.entity_id
_entity_poly.type
_entity_poly.pdbx_seq_one_letter_code
_entity_poly.pdbx_strand_id
1 'polypeptide(L)'
;MLETLSANRRFIITGLLVLFSLGFLGLFNESDALSPVFQSVIISIVFFLVIPLLYSKIVLEESLKNLGLQRGNMSAGVLTGIVCVLIALAIVITLMLNFPDFRAGYAFPFVVETSFVWFILYELLLVPLVLLLDEVFFRGLVQLLWLRAYGIWAVFVQAALFSGFLYLTDDISWSRAPALIFCLFAGFIAYRSQSIWYSFAASFAFLFLTDVLMLAFR
;
A
#
# COMPACT_ATOMS: atom_id res chain seq x y z
N MET A 1 -33.98 12.74 -1.83
CA MET A 1 -33.34 13.93 -1.21
C MET A 1 -32.62 13.60 0.10
N LEU A 2 -33.25 12.87 1.04
CA LEU A 2 -32.59 12.46 2.29
C LEU A 2 -31.44 11.44 2.09
N GLU A 3 -31.62 10.45 1.21
CA GLU A 3 -30.58 9.46 0.88
C GLU A 3 -29.36 10.07 0.16
N THR A 4 -29.60 11.06 -0.71
CA THR A 4 -28.52 11.78 -1.39
C THR A 4 -27.71 12.64 -0.42
N LEU A 5 -28.37 13.23 0.59
CA LEU A 5 -27.72 14.00 1.64
C LEU A 5 -26.87 13.11 2.56
N SER A 6 -27.37 11.91 2.93
CA SER A 6 -26.62 10.97 3.77
C SER A 6 -25.40 10.39 3.03
N ALA A 7 -25.54 10.06 1.74
CA ALA A 7 -24.43 9.59 0.91
C ALA A 7 -23.33 10.65 0.77
N ASN A 8 -23.70 11.90 0.50
CA ASN A 8 -22.74 13.01 0.42
C ASN A 8 -22.03 13.25 1.76
N ARG A 9 -22.76 13.21 2.87
CA ARG A 9 -22.18 13.35 4.22
C ARG A 9 -21.15 12.24 4.49
N ARG A 10 -21.49 10.99 4.18
CA ARG A 10 -20.56 9.86 4.32
C ARG A 10 -19.30 10.09 3.49
N PHE A 11 -19.47 10.42 2.21
CA PHE A 11 -18.35 10.66 1.30
C PHE A 11 -17.39 11.73 1.81
N ILE A 12 -17.95 12.85 2.33
CA ILE A 12 -17.15 13.95 2.89
C ILE A 12 -16.44 13.51 4.17
N ILE A 13 -17.12 12.85 5.11
CA ILE A 13 -16.50 12.42 6.37
C ILE A 13 -15.38 11.42 6.13
N THR A 14 -15.58 10.42 5.26
CA THR A 14 -14.52 9.46 4.92
C THR A 14 -13.35 10.14 4.24
N GLY A 15 -13.60 11.07 3.32
CA GLY A 15 -12.56 11.85 2.68
C GLY A 15 -11.76 12.70 3.66
N LEU A 16 -12.43 13.38 4.59
CA LEU A 16 -11.78 14.12 5.66
C LEU A 16 -10.92 13.21 6.54
N LEU A 17 -11.40 12.02 6.88
CA LEU A 17 -10.61 11.04 7.64
C LEU A 17 -9.35 10.63 6.87
N VAL A 18 -9.48 10.30 5.59
CA VAL A 18 -8.34 9.91 4.74
C VAL A 18 -7.31 11.03 4.67
N LEU A 19 -7.74 12.26 4.35
CA LEU A 19 -6.85 13.40 4.25
C LEU A 19 -6.21 13.76 5.59
N PHE A 20 -6.97 13.66 6.69
CA PHE A 20 -6.43 13.85 8.04
C PHE A 20 -5.37 12.80 8.37
N SER A 21 -5.63 11.51 8.11
CA SER A 21 -4.66 10.44 8.37
C SER A 21 -3.36 10.63 7.59
N LEU A 22 -3.45 10.98 6.30
CA LEU A 22 -2.28 11.24 5.46
C LEU A 22 -1.52 12.49 5.88
N GLY A 23 -2.24 13.60 6.12
CA GLY A 23 -1.66 14.87 6.51
C GLY A 23 -1.04 14.82 7.92
N PHE A 24 -1.66 14.10 8.85
CA PHE A 24 -1.11 13.91 10.19
C PHE A 24 0.22 13.17 10.14
N LEU A 25 0.30 12.03 9.44
CA LEU A 25 1.53 11.28 9.28
C LEU A 25 2.66 12.09 8.61
N GLY A 26 2.32 12.94 7.63
CA GLY A 26 3.31 13.80 6.96
C GLY A 26 3.79 15.00 7.78
N LEU A 27 3.03 15.45 8.78
CA LEU A 27 3.32 16.66 9.57
C LEU A 27 3.64 16.36 11.04
N PHE A 28 3.66 15.09 11.43
CA PHE A 28 3.83 14.71 12.82
C PHE A 28 5.30 14.86 13.24
N ASN A 29 5.55 15.73 14.22
CA ASN A 29 6.88 15.91 14.80
C ASN A 29 7.21 14.79 15.80
N GLU A 30 8.41 14.22 15.67
CA GLU A 30 8.90 13.17 16.57
C GLU A 30 9.00 13.67 18.01
N SER A 31 8.68 12.81 18.98
CA SER A 31 8.81 13.15 20.40
C SER A 31 10.16 12.69 20.93
N ASP A 32 10.81 13.51 21.75
CA ASP A 32 12.11 13.17 22.37
C ASP A 32 12.04 11.95 23.33
N ALA A 33 10.84 11.47 23.67
CA ALA A 33 10.63 10.42 24.67
C ALA A 33 10.70 8.98 24.14
N LEU A 34 10.61 8.77 22.82
CA LEU A 34 10.61 7.46 22.18
C LEU A 34 11.59 7.42 21.01
N SER A 35 12.02 6.21 20.61
CA SER A 35 12.83 6.11 19.41
C SER A 35 11.98 6.49 18.17
N PRO A 36 12.52 7.32 17.26
CA PRO A 36 11.84 7.75 16.03
C PRO A 36 11.16 6.62 15.25
N VAL A 37 11.91 5.53 15.06
CA VAL A 37 11.44 4.34 14.32
C VAL A 37 10.25 3.68 15.00
N PHE A 38 10.31 3.49 16.32
CA PHE A 38 9.23 2.83 17.05
C PHE A 38 7.96 3.68 17.07
N GLN A 39 8.13 5.00 17.21
CA GLN A 39 7.03 5.95 17.13
C GLN A 39 6.36 5.92 15.75
N SER A 40 7.15 5.95 14.67
CA SER A 40 6.63 5.88 13.30
C SER A 40 5.84 4.58 13.03
N VAL A 41 6.34 3.44 13.52
CA VAL A 41 5.64 2.14 13.39
C VAL A 41 4.29 2.17 14.12
N ILE A 42 4.24 2.66 15.35
CA ILE A 42 2.98 2.75 16.12
C ILE A 42 1.97 3.65 15.40
N ILE A 43 2.40 4.83 14.98
CA ILE A 43 1.51 5.79 14.31
C ILE A 43 1.00 5.19 13.00
N SER A 44 1.87 4.55 12.21
CA SER A 44 1.47 3.88 10.97
C SER A 44 0.43 2.78 11.24
N ILE A 45 0.63 1.93 12.25
CA ILE A 45 -0.35 0.92 12.65
C ILE A 45 -1.68 1.57 13.04
N VAL A 46 -1.64 2.64 13.84
CA VAL A 46 -2.86 3.32 14.28
C VAL A 46 -3.62 3.91 13.10
N PHE A 47 -2.96 4.66 12.24
CA PHE A 47 -3.61 5.42 11.17
C PHE A 47 -3.94 4.58 9.93
N PHE A 48 -3.11 3.60 9.57
CA PHE A 48 -3.29 2.80 8.35
C PHE A 48 -3.96 1.44 8.59
N LEU A 49 -4.09 1.00 9.85
CA LEU A 49 -4.77 -0.25 10.17
C LEU A 49 -5.89 -0.05 11.19
N VAL A 50 -5.60 0.44 12.39
CA VAL A 50 -6.58 0.49 13.48
C VAL A 50 -7.73 1.43 13.16
N ILE A 51 -7.45 2.67 12.77
CA ILE A 51 -8.45 3.68 12.42
C ILE A 51 -9.36 3.20 11.28
N PRO A 52 -8.86 2.69 10.14
CA PRO A 52 -9.70 2.12 9.08
C PRO A 52 -10.68 1.05 9.59
N LEU A 53 -10.19 0.11 10.41
CA LEU A 53 -11.01 -0.98 10.95
C LEU A 53 -12.08 -0.47 11.92
N LEU A 54 -11.70 0.41 12.86
CA LEU A 54 -12.63 1.00 13.82
C LEU A 54 -13.63 1.92 13.14
N TYR A 55 -13.21 2.71 12.16
CA TYR A 55 -14.09 3.58 11.39
C TYR A 55 -15.15 2.76 10.65
N SER A 56 -14.76 1.70 9.94
CA SER A 56 -15.71 0.82 9.27
C SER A 56 -16.68 0.16 10.25
N LYS A 57 -16.19 -0.38 11.37
CA LYS A 57 -16.99 -1.24 12.26
C LYS A 57 -17.83 -0.46 13.27
N ILE A 58 -17.32 0.66 13.79
CA ILE A 58 -17.93 1.43 14.88
C ILE A 58 -18.62 2.68 14.35
N VAL A 59 -17.99 3.42 13.42
CA VAL A 59 -18.54 4.71 12.95
C VAL A 59 -19.53 4.50 11.81
N LEU A 60 -19.20 3.64 10.85
CA LEU A 60 -20.09 3.31 9.73
C LEU A 60 -21.01 2.11 10.03
N GLU A 61 -20.72 1.33 11.06
CA GLU A 61 -21.45 0.09 11.39
C GLU A 61 -21.50 -0.91 10.22
N GLU A 62 -20.51 -0.86 9.34
CA GLU A 62 -20.40 -1.68 8.14
C GLU A 62 -19.50 -2.90 8.37
N SER A 63 -19.77 -3.96 7.61
CA SER A 63 -18.91 -5.14 7.62
C SER A 63 -17.52 -4.81 7.08
N LEU A 64 -16.48 -5.36 7.71
CA LEU A 64 -15.09 -5.28 7.23
C LEU A 64 -14.91 -5.85 5.81
N LYS A 65 -15.88 -6.62 5.32
CA LYS A 65 -15.97 -7.04 3.92
C LYS A 65 -15.94 -5.86 2.94
N ASN A 66 -16.47 -4.69 3.33
CA ASN A 66 -16.45 -3.47 2.51
C ASN A 66 -15.05 -2.84 2.41
N LEU A 67 -14.16 -3.12 3.37
CA LEU A 67 -12.72 -2.83 3.28
C LEU A 67 -11.97 -3.87 2.45
N GLY A 68 -12.65 -4.86 1.85
CA GLY A 68 -12.01 -5.93 1.10
C GLY A 68 -11.40 -7.05 1.96
N LEU A 69 -11.68 -7.09 3.28
CA LEU A 69 -11.33 -8.20 4.17
C LEU A 69 -12.26 -9.39 3.96
N GLN A 70 -12.27 -9.91 2.74
CA GLN A 70 -13.08 -11.01 2.29
C GLN A 70 -12.37 -11.78 1.19
N ARG A 71 -12.84 -12.99 0.86
CA ARG A 71 -12.27 -13.76 -0.24
C ARG A 71 -12.53 -13.14 -1.60
N GLY A 72 -13.67 -12.47 -1.83
CA GLY A 72 -13.97 -11.87 -3.14
C GLY A 72 -13.96 -12.87 -4.31
N ASN A 73 -13.61 -12.39 -5.50
CA ASN A 73 -13.47 -13.23 -6.70
C ASN A 73 -12.03 -13.76 -6.84
N MET A 74 -11.86 -15.03 -6.51
CA MET A 74 -10.55 -15.69 -6.50
C MET A 74 -9.92 -15.82 -7.89
N SER A 75 -10.67 -16.24 -8.90
CA SER A 75 -10.11 -16.45 -10.24
C SER A 75 -9.66 -15.13 -10.84
N ALA A 76 -10.47 -14.07 -10.68
CA ALA A 76 -10.11 -12.73 -11.09
C ALA A 76 -8.89 -12.22 -10.32
N GLY A 77 -8.84 -12.40 -8.99
CA GLY A 77 -7.74 -11.94 -8.15
C GLY A 77 -6.41 -12.62 -8.48
N VAL A 78 -6.39 -13.95 -8.57
CA VAL A 78 -5.18 -14.72 -8.85
C VAL A 78 -4.67 -14.48 -10.26
N LEU A 79 -5.54 -14.58 -11.28
CA LEU A 79 -5.11 -14.40 -12.67
C LEU A 79 -4.62 -12.97 -12.93
N THR A 80 -5.38 -11.97 -12.46
CA THR A 80 -4.98 -10.56 -12.59
C THR A 80 -3.70 -10.29 -11.81
N GLY A 81 -3.55 -10.87 -10.61
CA GLY A 81 -2.35 -10.78 -9.80
C GLY A 81 -1.10 -11.28 -10.52
N ILE A 82 -1.15 -12.51 -11.06
CA ILE A 82 -0.03 -13.09 -11.82
C ILE A 82 0.36 -12.20 -12.99
N VAL A 83 -0.62 -11.77 -13.80
CA VAL A 83 -0.36 -10.91 -14.97
C VAL A 83 0.26 -9.58 -14.54
N CYS A 84 -0.26 -8.94 -13.50
CA CYS A 84 0.27 -7.68 -12.99
C CYS A 84 1.70 -7.82 -12.45
N VAL A 85 2.01 -8.89 -11.72
CA VAL A 85 3.36 -9.19 -11.23
C VAL A 85 4.33 -9.35 -12.39
N LEU A 86 3.97 -10.10 -13.42
CA LEU A 86 4.84 -10.29 -14.60
C LEU A 86 5.10 -8.97 -15.34
N ILE A 87 4.06 -8.15 -15.54
CA ILE A 87 4.19 -6.84 -16.18
C ILE A 87 5.08 -5.92 -15.33
N ALA A 88 4.83 -5.84 -14.02
CA ALA A 88 5.62 -5.00 -13.13
C ALA A 88 7.09 -5.42 -13.04
N LEU A 89 7.36 -6.73 -13.01
CA LEU A 89 8.73 -7.25 -13.07
C LEU A 89 9.42 -6.88 -14.39
N ALA A 90 8.73 -6.99 -15.52
CA ALA A 90 9.28 -6.56 -16.80
C ALA A 90 9.64 -5.06 -16.80
N ILE A 91 8.82 -4.22 -16.17
CA ILE A 91 9.11 -2.79 -15.97
C ILE A 91 10.37 -2.61 -15.11
N VAL A 92 10.46 -3.28 -13.95
CA VAL A 92 11.63 -3.19 -13.06
C VAL A 92 12.91 -3.67 -13.75
N ILE A 93 12.86 -4.79 -14.47
CA ILE A 93 14.01 -5.30 -15.23
C ILE A 93 14.43 -4.27 -16.30
N THR A 94 13.46 -3.68 -17.00
CA THR A 94 13.74 -2.64 -18.00
C THR A 94 14.39 -1.42 -17.35
N LEU A 95 13.92 -0.98 -16.18
CA LEU A 95 14.53 0.12 -15.43
C LEU A 95 15.96 -0.25 -15.01
N MET A 96 16.17 -1.45 -14.47
CA MET A 96 17.47 -1.93 -14.00
C MET A 96 18.52 -2.02 -15.11
N LEU A 97 18.11 -2.35 -16.33
CA LEU A 97 19.01 -2.48 -17.49
C LEU A 97 19.33 -1.14 -18.15
N ASN A 98 18.39 -0.20 -18.16
CA ASN A 98 18.52 1.05 -18.91
C ASN A 98 18.86 2.28 -18.05
N PHE A 99 18.66 2.22 -16.74
CA PHE A 99 18.87 3.34 -15.81
C PHE A 99 19.85 2.94 -14.69
N PRO A 100 21.16 3.22 -14.84
CA PRO A 100 22.17 2.90 -13.83
C PRO A 100 21.85 3.49 -12.45
N ASP A 101 21.28 4.70 -12.42
CA ASP A 101 20.90 5.40 -11.18
C ASP A 101 19.82 4.64 -10.39
N PHE A 102 18.93 3.91 -11.07
CA PHE A 102 17.94 3.08 -10.39
C PHE A 102 18.61 1.93 -9.64
N ARG A 103 19.59 1.25 -10.27
CA ARG A 103 20.34 0.17 -9.62
C ARG A 103 21.20 0.68 -8.47
N ALA A 104 21.88 1.81 -8.67
CA ALA A 104 22.74 2.41 -7.64
C ALA A 104 21.92 2.98 -6.46
N GLY A 105 20.74 3.53 -6.74
CA GLY A 105 19.86 4.13 -5.73
C GLY A 105 18.95 3.14 -5.01
N TYR A 106 18.85 1.89 -5.48
CA TYR A 106 18.10 0.84 -4.78
C TYR A 106 18.91 0.34 -3.59
N ALA A 107 18.64 0.86 -2.40
CA ALA A 107 19.40 0.57 -1.18
C ALA A 107 18.72 -0.47 -0.29
N PHE A 108 19.48 -1.44 0.19
CA PHE A 108 19.08 -2.34 1.27
C PHE A 108 19.76 -1.95 2.58
N PRO A 109 19.18 -2.30 3.74
CA PRO A 109 19.91 -2.28 5.00
C PRO A 109 21.16 -3.17 4.91
N PHE A 110 22.33 -2.69 5.33
CA PHE A 110 23.60 -3.42 5.23
C PHE A 110 23.56 -4.86 5.80
N VAL A 111 22.79 -5.06 6.87
CA VAL A 111 22.64 -6.37 7.53
C VAL A 111 21.87 -7.37 6.65
N VAL A 112 20.98 -6.88 5.78
CA VAL A 112 20.23 -7.68 4.82
C VAL A 112 21.13 -8.12 3.66
N GLU A 113 22.06 -7.27 3.22
CA GLU A 113 23.00 -7.60 2.14
C GLU A 113 24.04 -8.66 2.56
N THR A 114 24.37 -8.72 3.85
CA THR A 114 25.47 -9.54 4.37
C THR A 114 25.04 -10.88 4.97
N SER A 115 23.74 -11.09 5.21
CA SER A 115 23.24 -12.31 5.83
C SER A 115 21.88 -12.73 5.28
N PHE A 116 21.85 -13.94 4.69
CA PHE A 116 20.63 -14.55 4.18
C PHE A 116 19.54 -14.69 5.26
N VAL A 117 19.91 -14.99 6.50
CA VAL A 117 18.94 -15.12 7.61
C VAL A 117 18.26 -13.77 7.89
N TRP A 118 19.03 -12.69 7.90
CA TRP A 118 18.48 -11.34 8.12
C TRP A 118 17.63 -10.87 6.93
N PHE A 119 18.01 -11.22 5.70
CA PHE A 119 17.16 -11.01 4.52
C PHE A 119 15.80 -11.71 4.67
N ILE A 120 15.78 -12.99 5.02
CA ILE A 120 14.52 -13.73 5.19
C ILE A 120 13.67 -13.15 6.33
N LEU A 121 14.28 -12.74 7.44
CA LEU A 121 13.54 -12.10 8.54
C LEU A 121 12.95 -10.75 8.13
N TYR A 122 13.72 -9.94 7.40
CA TYR A 122 13.26 -8.66 6.87
C TYR A 122 12.05 -8.86 5.94
N GLU A 123 12.18 -9.78 4.97
CA GLU A 123 11.13 -10.07 3.99
C GLU A 123 9.89 -10.72 4.59
N LEU A 124 10.01 -11.57 5.61
CA LEU A 124 8.84 -12.25 6.17
C LEU A 124 8.14 -11.48 7.29
N LEU A 125 8.79 -10.47 7.88
CA LEU A 125 8.22 -9.73 9.01
C LEU A 125 7.94 -8.27 8.68
N LEU A 126 8.91 -7.53 8.17
CA LEU A 126 8.78 -6.08 7.97
C LEU A 126 8.04 -5.75 6.68
N VAL A 127 8.45 -6.35 5.56
CA VAL A 127 7.80 -6.11 4.25
C VAL A 127 6.29 -6.42 4.29
N PRO A 128 5.82 -7.55 4.82
CA PRO A 128 4.40 -7.87 4.84
C PRO A 128 3.63 -6.99 5.83
N LEU A 129 4.26 -6.54 6.92
CA LEU A 129 3.62 -5.59 7.84
C LEU A 129 3.36 -4.26 7.13
N VAL A 130 4.37 -3.66 6.50
CA VAL A 130 4.22 -2.39 5.77
C VAL A 130 3.20 -2.54 4.65
N LEU A 131 3.29 -3.62 3.86
CA LEU A 131 2.33 -3.90 2.80
C LEU A 131 0.90 -4.04 3.34
N LEU A 132 0.71 -4.70 4.48
CA LEU A 132 -0.62 -4.84 5.07
C LEU A 132 -1.23 -3.49 5.45
N LEU A 133 -0.42 -2.59 6.02
CA LEU A 133 -0.85 -1.22 6.33
C LEU A 133 -1.30 -0.49 5.06
N ASP A 134 -0.49 -0.54 4.00
CA ASP A 134 -0.82 0.10 2.73
C ASP A 134 -2.06 -0.51 2.06
N GLU A 135 -2.20 -1.83 2.10
CA GLU A 135 -3.35 -2.53 1.52
C GLU A 135 -4.64 -2.20 2.28
N VAL A 136 -4.63 -2.19 3.61
CA VAL A 136 -5.82 -1.85 4.40
C VAL A 136 -6.21 -0.38 4.20
N PHE A 137 -5.25 0.54 4.19
CA PHE A 137 -5.53 1.96 4.05
C PHE A 137 -5.90 2.33 2.60
N PHE A 138 -5.00 2.12 1.63
CA PHE A 138 -5.22 2.61 0.27
C PHE A 138 -6.19 1.73 -0.52
N ARG A 139 -6.04 0.41 -0.47
CA ARG A 139 -6.93 -0.50 -1.22
C ARG A 139 -8.24 -0.73 -0.46
N GLY A 140 -8.18 -0.90 0.86
CA GLY A 140 -9.36 -1.10 1.69
C GLY A 140 -10.17 0.19 1.91
N LEU A 141 -9.65 1.13 2.70
CA LEU A 141 -10.37 2.34 3.09
C LEU A 141 -10.59 3.29 1.91
N VAL A 142 -9.54 3.65 1.18
CA VAL A 142 -9.64 4.65 0.11
C VAL A 142 -10.37 4.06 -1.10
N GLN A 143 -9.90 2.94 -1.66
CA GLN A 143 -10.46 2.43 -2.91
C GLN A 143 -11.79 1.69 -2.71
N LEU A 144 -11.83 0.65 -1.86
CA LEU A 144 -12.97 -0.26 -1.76
C LEU A 144 -14.11 0.25 -0.86
N LEU A 145 -13.82 1.10 0.12
CA LEU A 145 -14.84 1.69 1.00
C LEU A 145 -15.27 3.09 0.57
N TRP A 146 -14.32 4.02 0.37
CA TRP A 146 -14.64 5.42 0.08
C TRP A 146 -14.99 5.68 -1.39
N LEU A 147 -14.14 5.23 -2.30
CA LEU A 147 -14.23 5.56 -3.73
C LEU A 147 -14.95 4.50 -4.56
N ARG A 148 -15.56 3.49 -3.92
CA ARG A 148 -16.16 2.34 -4.60
C ARG A 148 -17.13 2.71 -5.73
N ALA A 149 -17.95 3.75 -5.52
CA ALA A 149 -18.93 4.22 -6.48
C ALA A 149 -18.32 4.76 -7.79
N TYR A 150 -17.04 5.13 -7.77
CA TYR A 150 -16.32 5.67 -8.92
C TYR A 150 -15.64 4.57 -9.78
N GLY A 151 -15.80 3.31 -9.41
CA GLY A 151 -15.34 2.17 -10.20
C GLY A 151 -13.83 2.19 -10.45
N ILE A 152 -13.41 2.11 -11.71
CA ILE A 152 -11.99 2.07 -12.09
C ILE A 152 -11.23 3.36 -11.72
N TRP A 153 -11.91 4.50 -11.64
CA TRP A 153 -11.29 5.76 -11.23
C TRP A 153 -10.74 5.72 -9.81
N ALA A 154 -11.33 4.89 -8.94
CA ALA A 154 -10.82 4.66 -7.59
C ALA A 154 -9.38 4.14 -7.59
N VAL A 155 -8.98 3.35 -8.60
CA VAL A 155 -7.61 2.81 -8.76
C VAL A 155 -6.60 3.92 -9.02
N PHE A 156 -6.96 4.89 -9.86
CA PHE A 156 -6.08 6.01 -10.17
C PHE A 156 -6.01 7.01 -9.01
N VAL A 157 -7.15 7.31 -8.37
CA VAL A 157 -7.20 8.25 -7.24
C VAL A 157 -6.45 7.70 -6.02
N GLN A 158 -6.60 6.41 -5.68
CA GLN A 158 -5.82 5.83 -4.56
C GLN A 158 -4.31 5.83 -4.84
N ALA A 159 -3.90 5.57 -6.09
CA ALA A 159 -2.49 5.60 -6.46
C ALA A 159 -1.92 7.03 -6.44
N ALA A 160 -2.72 8.01 -6.86
CA ALA A 160 -2.36 9.42 -6.74
C ALA A 160 -2.23 9.85 -5.27
N LEU A 161 -3.13 9.40 -4.39
CA LEU A 161 -3.04 9.66 -2.95
C LEU A 161 -1.82 8.98 -2.31
N PHE A 162 -1.51 7.74 -2.69
CA PHE A 162 -0.30 7.04 -2.23
C PHE A 162 0.98 7.77 -2.67
N SER A 163 1.05 8.16 -3.95
CA SER A 163 2.19 8.89 -4.49
C SER A 163 2.33 10.28 -3.85
N GLY A 164 1.21 10.98 -3.65
CA GLY A 164 1.17 12.27 -2.96
C GLY A 164 1.56 12.16 -1.49
N PHE A 165 1.19 11.07 -0.81
CA PHE A 165 1.65 10.80 0.54
C PHE A 165 3.17 10.64 0.60
N LEU A 166 3.77 9.82 -0.27
CA LEU A 166 5.23 9.66 -0.33
C LEU A 166 5.96 10.95 -0.69
N TYR A 167 5.36 11.80 -1.53
CA TYR A 167 5.87 13.13 -1.82
C TYR A 167 5.90 14.03 -0.57
N LEU A 168 4.81 14.04 0.21
CA LEU A 168 4.69 14.88 1.40
C LEU A 168 5.63 14.44 2.54
N THR A 169 6.01 13.17 2.57
CA THR A 169 6.96 12.64 3.55
C THR A 169 8.42 12.69 3.07
N ASP A 170 8.71 13.36 1.95
CA ASP A 170 10.03 13.40 1.30
C ASP A 170 10.67 11.99 1.11
N ASP A 171 9.84 10.96 0.90
CA ASP A 171 10.25 9.55 0.81
C ASP A 171 10.30 9.06 -0.65
N ILE A 172 10.23 9.98 -1.63
CA ILE A 172 10.39 9.61 -3.05
C ILE A 172 11.86 9.31 -3.33
N SER A 173 12.17 8.02 -3.43
CA SER A 173 13.49 7.49 -3.72
C SER A 173 13.42 6.29 -4.67
N TRP A 174 14.57 5.92 -5.25
CA TRP A 174 14.66 4.70 -6.08
C TRP A 174 14.30 3.43 -5.31
N SER A 175 14.54 3.37 -4.00
CA SER A 175 14.10 2.27 -3.13
C SER A 175 12.57 2.16 -3.03
N ARG A 176 11.82 3.25 -3.18
CA ARG A 176 10.35 3.25 -3.18
C ARG A 176 9.72 3.07 -4.56
N ALA A 177 10.53 3.11 -5.63
CA ALA A 177 10.01 3.02 -6.99
C ALA A 177 9.22 1.72 -7.28
N PRO A 178 9.62 0.52 -6.80
CA PRO A 178 8.80 -0.67 -6.98
C PRO A 178 7.41 -0.53 -6.35
N ALA A 179 7.31 0.03 -5.14
CA ALA A 179 6.03 0.24 -4.48
C ALA A 179 5.14 1.22 -5.26
N LEU A 180 5.71 2.31 -5.80
CA LEU A 180 5.01 3.27 -6.65
C LEU A 180 4.48 2.63 -7.94
N ILE A 181 5.32 1.84 -8.62
CA ILE A 181 4.93 1.11 -9.84
C ILE A 181 3.79 0.13 -9.50
N PHE A 182 3.93 -0.62 -8.42
CA PHE A 182 2.99 -1.66 -8.08
C PHE A 182 1.68 -1.13 -7.49
N CYS A 183 1.66 0.07 -6.93
CA CYS A 183 0.45 0.65 -6.32
C CYS A 183 -0.75 0.70 -7.28
N LEU A 184 -0.53 1.03 -8.56
CA LEU A 184 -1.58 1.00 -9.59
C LEU A 184 -2.08 -0.42 -9.86
N PHE A 185 -1.16 -1.38 -9.98
CA PHE A 185 -1.48 -2.79 -10.20
C PHE A 185 -2.22 -3.41 -9.01
N ALA A 186 -1.77 -3.14 -7.78
CA ALA A 186 -2.42 -3.53 -6.55
C ALA A 186 -3.87 -3.01 -6.51
N GLY A 187 -4.07 -1.73 -6.85
CA GLY A 187 -5.41 -1.17 -6.95
C GLY A 187 -6.28 -1.87 -8.00
N PHE A 188 -5.73 -2.17 -9.18
CA PHE A 188 -6.45 -2.91 -10.22
C PHE A 188 -6.83 -4.34 -9.78
N ILE A 189 -5.94 -5.06 -9.12
CA ILE A 189 -6.20 -6.39 -8.56
C ILE A 189 -7.32 -6.31 -7.52
N ALA A 190 -7.25 -5.36 -6.58
CA ALA A 190 -8.28 -5.14 -5.57
C ALA A 190 -9.63 -4.78 -6.21
N TYR A 191 -9.64 -3.97 -7.27
CA TYR A 191 -10.84 -3.62 -8.02
C TYR A 191 -11.49 -4.84 -8.66
N ARG A 192 -10.71 -5.70 -9.34
CA ARG A 192 -11.23 -6.89 -10.03
C ARG A 192 -11.67 -7.99 -9.06
N SER A 193 -10.96 -8.15 -7.95
CA SER A 193 -11.22 -9.22 -6.99
C SER A 193 -12.16 -8.83 -5.85
N GLN A 194 -12.34 -7.53 -5.59
CA GLN A 194 -13.06 -7.01 -4.41
C GLN A 194 -12.46 -7.52 -3.08
N SER A 195 -11.16 -7.78 -3.07
CA SER A 195 -10.42 -8.29 -1.91
C SER A 195 -9.02 -7.73 -1.88
N ILE A 196 -8.56 -7.33 -0.68
CA ILE A 196 -7.19 -6.85 -0.49
C ILE A 196 -6.17 -7.98 -0.39
N TRP A 197 -6.61 -9.23 -0.17
CA TRP A 197 -5.69 -10.35 0.02
C TRP A 197 -4.93 -10.71 -1.25
N TYR A 198 -5.56 -10.54 -2.42
CA TYR A 198 -4.89 -10.81 -3.69
C TYR A 198 -3.92 -9.71 -4.10
N SER A 199 -4.28 -8.43 -3.86
CA SER A 199 -3.35 -7.33 -4.07
C SER A 199 -2.18 -7.44 -3.10
N PHE A 200 -2.44 -7.73 -1.82
CA PHE A 200 -1.40 -8.02 -0.83
C PHE A 200 -0.44 -9.12 -1.26
N ALA A 201 -0.95 -10.30 -1.64
CA ALA A 201 -0.12 -11.42 -2.04
C ALA A 201 0.69 -11.12 -3.31
N ALA A 202 0.09 -10.41 -4.27
CA ALA A 202 0.77 -10.01 -5.50
C ALA A 202 1.84 -8.93 -5.24
N SER A 203 1.54 -7.93 -4.40
CA SER A 203 2.50 -6.90 -3.97
C SER A 203 3.68 -7.53 -3.25
N PHE A 204 3.42 -8.46 -2.34
CA PHE A 204 4.44 -9.19 -1.62
C PHE A 204 5.33 -10.01 -2.57
N ALA A 205 4.73 -10.81 -3.45
CA ALA A 205 5.47 -11.60 -4.43
C ALA A 205 6.33 -10.70 -5.35
N PHE A 206 5.79 -9.56 -5.78
CA PHE A 206 6.50 -8.61 -6.63
C PHE A 206 7.70 -7.96 -5.91
N LEU A 207 7.51 -7.48 -4.69
CA LEU A 207 8.61 -6.87 -3.91
C LEU A 207 9.68 -7.93 -3.63
N PHE A 208 9.29 -9.09 -3.11
CA PHE A 208 10.22 -10.19 -2.84
C PHE A 208 11.05 -10.57 -4.08
N LEU A 209 10.42 -10.71 -5.24
CA LEU A 209 11.12 -11.03 -6.50
C LEU A 209 12.02 -9.87 -6.96
N THR A 210 11.60 -8.62 -6.76
CA THR A 210 12.41 -7.43 -7.04
C THR A 210 13.65 -7.40 -6.15
N ASP A 211 13.50 -7.69 -4.86
CA ASP A 211 14.60 -7.69 -3.90
C ASP A 211 15.60 -8.81 -4.18
N VAL A 212 15.12 -10.02 -4.50
CA VAL A 212 15.97 -11.14 -4.94
C VAL A 212 16.71 -10.79 -6.24
N LEU A 213 16.04 -10.16 -7.21
CA LEU A 213 16.66 -9.72 -8.46
C LEU A 213 17.77 -8.71 -8.17
N MET A 214 17.49 -7.66 -7.39
CA MET A 214 18.45 -6.61 -7.09
C MET A 214 19.68 -7.13 -6.32
N LEU A 215 19.47 -8.06 -5.38
CA LEU A 215 20.57 -8.72 -4.68
C LEU A 215 21.41 -9.61 -5.60
N ALA A 216 20.80 -10.31 -6.57
CA ALA A 216 21.52 -11.17 -7.50
C ALA A 216 22.37 -10.41 -8.53
N PHE A 217 22.06 -9.14 -8.79
CA PHE A 217 22.76 -8.27 -9.75
C PHE A 217 23.69 -7.23 -9.10
N ARG A 218 23.87 -7.30 -7.78
CA ARG A 218 24.89 -6.57 -7.02
C ARG A 218 26.16 -7.40 -6.91
#